data_AF-A0A972CAJ9-F1
#
_entry.id   AF-A0A972CAJ9-F1
#
_cell.length_a   1.000
_cell.length_b   1.000
_cell.length_c   1.000
_cell.angle_alpha   90.00
_cell.angle_beta   90.00
_cell.angle_gamma   90.00
#
_symmetry.space_group_name_H-M   'P 1'
#
loop_
_entity.id
_entity.type
_entity.pdbx_description
1 polymer ?
#
loop_
_entity_poly.entity_id
_entity_poly.type
_entity_poly.pdbx_seq_one_letter_code
_entity_poly.pdbx_strand_id
1 'polypeptide(L)'
;MTVLKVVSYNIHKGKSALGRRSSLMELSAGLSSLQADLLFLQEIQGRNEIENHLHAQPEQLAGRLQMEVAYGCNAIRKKTDHGNALLSRFEIVHHENEDISDHKLEQRGVLHAQVNVNDLLVHCFVVHLGLFNGSRIRQVEAIIQRIKRLVP
;
A
#
# COMPACT_ATOMS: atom_id res chain seq x y z
N MET A 1 -6.90 -6.24 -26.49
CA MET A 1 -7.20 -6.20 -25.04
C MET A 1 -5.91 -5.85 -24.32
N THR A 2 -5.89 -4.75 -23.57
CA THR A 2 -4.76 -4.44 -22.70
C THR A 2 -4.91 -5.29 -21.44
N VAL A 3 -3.97 -6.22 -21.23
CA VAL A 3 -3.93 -7.05 -20.02
C VAL A 3 -3.15 -6.29 -18.96
N LEU A 4 -3.75 -6.09 -17.78
CA LEU A 4 -3.13 -5.42 -16.64
C LEU A 4 -2.75 -6.47 -15.60
N LYS A 5 -1.47 -6.55 -15.22
CA LYS A 5 -0.99 -7.46 -14.18
C LYS A 5 -1.00 -6.74 -12.82
N VAL A 6 -1.94 -7.13 -11.96
CA VAL A 6 -2.10 -6.56 -10.63
C VAL A 6 -1.63 -7.54 -9.57
N VAL A 7 -0.84 -7.07 -8.60
CA VAL A 7 -0.39 -7.84 -7.45
C VAL A 7 -0.80 -7.10 -6.18
N SER A 8 -1.35 -7.83 -5.21
CA SER A 8 -1.52 -7.33 -3.84
C SER A 8 -0.72 -8.18 -2.87
N TYR A 9 0.08 -7.54 -2.01
CA TYR A 9 0.94 -8.25 -1.09
C TYR A 9 1.16 -7.48 0.23
N ASN A 10 0.85 -8.15 1.34
CA ASN A 10 1.28 -7.70 2.65
C ASN A 10 2.74 -8.10 2.87
N ILE A 11 3.64 -7.11 2.82
CA ILE A 11 5.09 -7.34 2.84
C ILE A 11 5.66 -7.44 4.25
N HIS A 12 4.82 -7.30 5.30
CA HIS A 12 5.23 -7.39 6.70
C HIS A 12 6.49 -6.57 7.03
N LYS A 13 6.56 -5.33 6.54
CA LYS A 13 7.70 -4.40 6.68
C LYS A 13 9.02 -4.92 6.08
N GLY A 14 8.95 -5.90 5.19
CA GLY A 14 10.11 -6.58 4.63
C GLY A 14 10.78 -7.57 5.59
N LYS A 15 10.09 -8.01 6.65
CA LYS A 15 10.59 -9.00 7.61
C LYS A 15 10.08 -10.39 7.24
N SER A 16 11.00 -11.36 7.15
CA SER A 16 10.62 -12.78 7.04
C SER A 16 9.83 -13.25 8.27
N ALA A 17 9.03 -14.31 8.12
CA ALA A 17 8.22 -14.89 9.21
C ALA A 17 9.04 -15.28 10.46
N LEU A 18 10.34 -15.58 10.28
CA LEU A 18 11.28 -15.89 11.37
C LEU A 18 12.07 -14.66 11.87
N GLY A 19 11.80 -13.47 11.34
CA GLY A 19 12.41 -12.19 11.75
C GLY A 19 13.93 -12.06 11.53
N ARG A 20 14.56 -13.04 10.87
CA ARG A 20 16.03 -13.20 10.83
C ARG A 20 16.72 -12.48 9.68
N ARG A 21 15.99 -12.16 8.61
CA ARG A 21 16.50 -11.37 7.49
C ARG A 21 15.44 -10.37 7.06
N SER A 22 15.80 -9.10 7.19
CA SER A 22 15.22 -8.00 6.43
C SER A 22 16.16 -7.75 5.27
N SER A 23 15.77 -8.06 4.05
CA SER A 23 16.46 -7.44 2.93
C SER A 23 15.42 -6.90 1.98
N LEU A 24 15.29 -5.58 2.03
CA LEU A 24 14.63 -4.78 1.00
C LEU A 24 15.10 -5.19 -0.40
N MET A 25 16.34 -5.66 -0.52
CA MET A 25 16.93 -6.20 -1.74
C MET A 25 16.23 -7.49 -2.21
N GLU A 26 16.08 -8.52 -1.37
CA GLU A 26 15.35 -9.75 -1.73
C GLU A 26 13.88 -9.44 -2.01
N LEU A 27 13.25 -8.56 -1.21
CA LEU A 27 11.88 -8.13 -1.45
C LEU A 27 11.75 -7.45 -2.82
N SER A 28 12.64 -6.51 -3.13
CA SER A 28 12.66 -5.81 -4.42
C SER A 28 12.88 -6.77 -5.59
N ALA A 29 13.81 -7.73 -5.46
CA ALA A 29 14.05 -8.75 -6.48
C ALA A 29 12.82 -9.65 -6.68
N GLY A 30 12.17 -10.07 -5.59
CA GLY A 30 10.92 -10.84 -5.63
C GLY A 30 9.81 -10.07 -6.32
N LEU A 31 9.54 -8.83 -5.91
CA LEU A 31 8.52 -7.96 -6.52
C LEU A 31 8.81 -7.69 -8.01
N SER A 32 10.08 -7.45 -8.36
CA SER A 32 10.50 -7.23 -9.75
C SER A 32 10.23 -8.46 -10.64
N SER A 33 10.51 -9.66 -10.12
CA SER A 33 10.26 -10.92 -10.84
C SER A 33 8.77 -11.16 -11.15
N LEU A 34 7.87 -10.54 -10.37
CA LEU A 34 6.43 -10.62 -10.64
C LEU A 34 6.04 -9.82 -11.88
N GLN A 35 6.86 -8.88 -12.37
CA GLN A 35 6.56 -8.07 -13.56
C GLN A 35 5.16 -7.43 -13.52
N ALA A 36 4.75 -6.98 -12.33
CA ALA A 36 3.43 -6.38 -12.13
C ALA A 36 3.38 -4.97 -12.71
N ASP A 37 2.22 -4.58 -13.23
CA ASP A 37 1.95 -3.21 -13.67
C ASP A 37 1.51 -2.33 -12.50
N LEU A 38 0.76 -2.92 -11.55
CA LEU A 38 0.36 -2.28 -10.31
C LEU A 38 0.66 -3.21 -9.12
N LEU A 39 1.33 -2.68 -8.10
CA LEU A 39 1.63 -3.37 -6.84
C LEU A 39 0.93 -2.67 -5.68
N PHE A 40 0.01 -3.38 -5.05
CA PHE A 40 -0.76 -2.95 -3.89
C PHE A 40 -0.08 -3.53 -2.65
N LEU A 41 0.65 -2.71 -1.90
CA LEU A 41 1.47 -3.16 -0.77
C LEU A 41 0.84 -2.75 0.56
N GLN A 42 0.78 -3.70 1.51
CA GLN A 42 0.34 -3.46 2.89
C GLN A 42 1.49 -3.69 3.88
N GLU A 43 1.39 -3.06 5.05
CA GLU A 43 2.43 -3.08 6.10
C GLU A 43 3.79 -2.58 5.62
N ILE A 44 3.80 -1.60 4.72
CA ILE A 44 5.04 -0.97 4.26
C ILE A 44 5.53 0.07 5.26
N GLN A 45 6.83 0.08 5.55
CA GLN A 45 7.45 0.95 6.56
C GLN A 45 7.79 2.32 5.98
N GLY A 46 7.19 3.39 6.52
CA GLY A 46 7.50 4.78 6.15
C GLY A 46 8.64 5.34 7.00
N ARG A 47 8.33 6.18 8.00
CA ARG A 47 9.32 6.66 8.96
C ARG A 47 9.84 5.50 9.80
N ASN A 48 11.17 5.39 9.95
CA ASN A 48 11.78 4.48 10.89
C ASN A 48 13.08 5.06 11.44
N GLU A 49 13.04 5.55 12.67
CA GLU A 49 14.19 6.16 13.37
C GLU A 49 15.01 5.12 14.16
N ILE A 50 14.62 3.84 14.12
CA ILE A 50 15.26 2.75 14.86
C ILE A 50 16.11 1.89 13.91
N GLU A 51 15.53 1.52 12.77
CA GLU A 51 16.15 0.69 11.74
C GLU A 51 16.21 1.48 10.42
N ASN A 52 17.28 2.27 10.23
CA ASN A 52 17.43 3.17 9.07
C ASN A 52 17.29 2.45 7.71
N HIS A 53 17.66 1.18 7.62
CA HIS A 53 17.53 0.39 6.38
C HIS A 53 16.07 0.04 6.02
N LEU A 54 15.11 0.25 6.93
CA LEU A 54 13.68 0.14 6.70
C LEU A 54 12.99 1.51 6.60
N HIS A 55 13.74 2.61 6.62
CA HIS A 55 13.18 3.94 6.47
C HIS A 55 12.88 4.23 5.00
N ALA A 56 11.72 4.84 4.73
CA ALA A 56 11.28 5.26 3.40
C ALA A 56 11.18 4.07 2.42
N GLN A 57 10.61 2.93 2.87
CA GLN A 57 10.43 1.77 2.00
C GLN A 57 9.60 2.07 0.75
N PRO A 58 8.52 2.88 0.76
CA PRO A 58 7.76 3.20 -0.44
C PRO A 58 8.66 3.77 -1.55
N GLU A 59 9.41 4.83 -1.24
CA GLU A 59 10.31 5.52 -2.17
C GLU A 59 11.47 4.63 -2.59
N GLN A 60 12.00 3.84 -1.65
CA GLN A 60 13.09 2.92 -1.94
C GLN A 60 12.69 1.77 -2.86
N LEU A 61 11.49 1.20 -2.69
CA LEU A 61 10.95 0.18 -3.60
C LEU A 61 10.62 0.80 -4.96
N ALA A 62 10.00 1.98 -4.98
CA ALA A 62 9.69 2.74 -6.18
C ALA A 62 10.92 2.98 -7.06
N GLY A 63 11.99 3.50 -6.46
CA GLY A 63 13.24 3.75 -7.18
C GLY A 63 13.91 2.48 -7.71
N ARG A 64 13.80 1.35 -7.00
CA ARG A 64 14.37 0.05 -7.43
C ARG A 64 13.57 -0.61 -8.54
N LEU A 65 12.25 -0.49 -8.47
CA LEU A 65 11.33 -1.08 -9.45
C LEU A 65 11.07 -0.15 -10.64
N GLN A 66 11.56 1.10 -10.60
CA GLN A 66 11.32 2.14 -11.59
C GLN A 66 9.81 2.39 -11.79
N MET A 67 9.11 2.60 -10.67
CA MET A 67 7.66 2.79 -10.62
C MET A 67 7.32 4.09 -9.89
N GLU A 68 6.20 4.71 -10.25
CA GLU A 68 5.54 5.75 -9.48
C GLU A 68 5.07 5.19 -8.14
N VAL A 69 4.95 6.05 -7.11
CA VAL A 69 4.51 5.62 -5.78
C VAL A 69 3.50 6.59 -5.16
N ALA A 70 2.45 6.00 -4.59
CA ALA A 70 1.58 6.68 -3.64
C ALA A 70 1.68 5.97 -2.29
N TYR A 71 1.79 6.75 -1.20
CA TYR A 71 1.89 6.22 0.17
C TYR A 71 0.78 6.79 1.04
N GLY A 72 0.07 5.91 1.74
CA GLY A 72 -0.94 6.24 2.74
C GLY A 72 -0.51 5.76 4.12
N CYS A 73 -0.07 6.69 4.97
CA CYS A 73 0.32 6.38 6.35
C CYS A 73 -0.91 6.07 7.21
N ASN A 74 -0.92 4.91 7.88
CA ASN A 74 -2.05 4.48 8.70
C ASN A 74 -1.71 4.44 10.18
N ALA A 75 -0.56 3.86 10.53
CA ALA A 75 -0.22 3.54 11.92
C ALA A 75 1.01 4.30 12.39
N ILE A 76 0.81 5.37 13.16
CA ILE A 76 1.87 6.26 13.64
C ILE A 76 2.26 5.87 15.07
N ARG A 77 3.56 5.64 15.30
CA ARG A 77 4.17 5.43 16.63
C ARG A 77 5.27 6.47 16.84
N LYS A 78 5.76 6.58 18.07
CA LYS A 78 6.75 7.59 18.48
C LYS A 78 7.94 7.71 17.50
N LYS A 79 8.53 6.57 17.12
CA LYS A 79 9.75 6.48 16.29
C LYS A 79 9.58 5.80 14.93
N THR A 80 8.38 5.32 14.62
CA THR A 80 8.12 4.50 13.43
C THR A 80 6.69 4.72 12.94
N ASP A 81 6.45 4.62 11.64
CA ASP A 81 5.10 4.48 11.09
C ASP A 81 5.02 3.46 9.96
N HIS A 82 3.82 3.02 9.62
CA HIS A 82 3.60 2.14 8.48
C HIS A 82 2.21 2.36 7.90
N GLY A 83 2.01 1.86 6.69
CA GLY A 83 0.76 2.07 5.99
C GLY A 83 0.61 1.18 4.76
N ASN A 84 -0.07 1.74 3.77
CA ASN A 84 -0.27 1.12 2.47
C ASN A 84 0.51 1.90 1.41
N ALA A 85 0.94 1.22 0.35
CA ALA A 85 1.49 1.88 -0.83
C ALA A 85 0.91 1.28 -2.10
N LEU A 86 0.79 2.11 -3.13
CA LEU A 86 0.61 1.68 -4.51
C LEU A 86 1.89 2.01 -5.26
N LEU A 87 2.49 1.01 -5.91
CA LEU A 87 3.51 1.25 -6.94
C LEU A 87 2.89 1.01 -8.32
N SER A 88 3.16 1.90 -9.26
CA SER A 88 2.57 1.87 -10.59
C SER A 88 3.62 2.07 -11.69
N ARG A 89 3.55 1.27 -12.76
CA ARG A 89 4.33 1.53 -14.00
C ARG A 89 3.78 2.71 -14.79
N PHE A 90 2.56 3.11 -14.50
CA PHE A 90 1.85 4.21 -15.12
C PHE A 90 1.79 5.43 -14.19
N GLU A 91 1.52 6.60 -14.77
CA GLU A 91 1.38 7.85 -14.03
C GLU A 91 0.28 7.77 -12.95
N ILE A 92 0.65 8.09 -11.72
CA ILE A 92 -0.31 8.32 -10.62
C ILE A 92 -0.69 9.79 -10.65
N VAL A 93 -1.90 10.11 -11.13
CA VAL A 93 -2.34 11.50 -11.32
C VAL A 93 -2.81 12.16 -10.02
N HIS A 94 -3.29 11.35 -9.08
CA HIS A 94 -3.81 11.82 -7.79
C HIS A 94 -3.82 10.66 -6.79
N HIS A 95 -3.62 10.97 -5.51
CA HIS A 95 -3.87 10.02 -4.44
C HIS A 95 -4.25 10.71 -3.13
N GLU A 96 -5.02 10.01 -2.31
CA GLU A 96 -5.37 10.43 -0.95
C GLU A 96 -5.52 9.20 -0.04
N ASN A 97 -5.37 9.41 1.27
CA ASN A 97 -5.53 8.36 2.28
C ASN A 97 -6.66 8.74 3.24
N GLU A 98 -7.65 7.86 3.38
CA GLU A 98 -8.76 8.04 4.32
C GLU A 98 -8.64 7.08 5.50
N ASP A 99 -8.80 7.59 6.72
CA ASP A 99 -8.86 6.79 7.94
C ASP A 99 -10.21 6.04 8.01
N ILE A 100 -10.15 4.73 8.14
CA ILE A 100 -11.30 3.83 8.32
C ILE A 100 -11.17 3.01 9.61
N SER A 101 -10.46 3.54 10.60
CA SER A 101 -10.27 2.90 11.90
C SER A 101 -11.61 2.78 12.62
N ASP A 102 -11.95 1.55 12.99
CA ASP A 102 -13.18 1.25 13.74
C ASP A 102 -13.04 1.53 15.24
N HIS A 103 -11.80 1.44 15.74
CA HIS A 103 -11.49 1.65 17.15
C HIS A 103 -9.99 1.93 17.35
N LYS A 104 -9.61 2.43 18.52
CA LYS A 104 -8.23 2.86 18.84
C LYS A 104 -7.15 1.76 18.75
N LEU A 105 -7.52 0.48 18.84
CA LEU A 105 -6.56 -0.63 18.83
C LEU A 105 -5.99 -0.94 17.43
N GLU A 106 -6.72 -0.60 16.37
CA GLU A 106 -6.34 -0.91 14.99
C GLU A 106 -6.46 0.35 14.14
N GLN A 107 -5.31 0.93 13.78
CA GLN A 107 -5.26 2.07 12.87
C GLN A 107 -5.28 1.54 11.44
N ARG A 108 -6.36 1.83 10.69
CA ARG A 108 -6.59 1.37 9.32
C ARG A 108 -6.92 2.53 8.40
N GLY A 109 -6.43 2.47 7.17
CA GLY A 109 -6.76 3.44 6.15
C GLY A 109 -6.93 2.82 4.77
N VAL A 110 -7.59 3.57 3.90
CA VAL A 110 -7.79 3.28 2.48
C VAL A 110 -6.95 4.28 1.70
N LEU A 111 -5.88 3.79 1.07
CA LEU A 111 -5.15 4.57 0.09
C LEU A 111 -5.90 4.47 -1.24
N HIS A 112 -6.46 5.58 -1.70
CA HIS A 112 -7.09 5.69 -3.01
C HIS A 112 -6.17 6.49 -3.93
N ALA A 113 -5.78 5.87 -5.04
CA ALA A 113 -5.02 6.52 -6.09
C ALA A 113 -5.76 6.42 -7.43
N GLN A 114 -5.57 7.42 -8.28
CA GLN A 114 -6.01 7.42 -9.66
C GLN A 114 -4.80 7.26 -10.57
N VAL A 115 -4.84 6.27 -11.45
CA VAL A 115 -3.73 5.89 -12.33
C VAL A 115 -4.18 6.03 -13.77
N ASN A 116 -3.39 6.73 -14.58
CA ASN A 116 -3.66 6.88 -16.01
C ASN A 116 -3.11 5.69 -16.81
N VAL A 117 -3.96 4.72 -17.16
CA VAL A 117 -3.57 3.51 -17.90
C VAL A 117 -4.04 3.64 -19.35
N ASN A 118 -3.17 4.12 -20.24
CA ASN A 118 -3.47 4.35 -21.66
C ASN A 118 -4.73 5.19 -21.86
N ASP A 119 -4.74 6.40 -21.28
CA ASP A 119 -5.84 7.37 -21.32
C ASP A 119 -7.12 6.94 -20.60
N LEU A 120 -7.09 5.80 -19.89
CA LEU A 120 -8.15 5.36 -18.99
C LEU A 120 -7.77 5.64 -17.53
N LEU A 121 -8.61 6.40 -16.84
CA LEU A 121 -8.42 6.68 -15.42
C LEU A 121 -8.86 5.48 -14.58
N VAL A 122 -7.91 4.75 -14.02
CA VAL A 122 -8.13 3.57 -13.19
C VAL A 122 -8.07 3.96 -11.70
N HIS A 123 -9.17 3.73 -10.97
CA HIS A 123 -9.24 3.97 -9.54
C HIS A 123 -8.72 2.75 -8.76
N CYS A 124 -7.62 2.95 -8.03
CA CYS A 124 -6.93 1.92 -7.26
C CYS A 124 -7.13 2.15 -5.76
N PHE A 125 -7.63 1.14 -5.04
CA PHE A 125 -7.82 1.20 -3.59
C PHE A 125 -6.93 0.16 -2.90
N VAL A 126 -5.95 0.60 -2.12
CA VAL A 126 -5.12 -0.27 -1.28
C VAL A 126 -5.67 -0.26 0.14
N VAL A 127 -6.08 -1.45 0.60
CA VAL A 127 -6.72 -1.63 1.91
C VAL A 127 -6.07 -2.76 2.69
N HIS A 128 -6.10 -2.63 4.01
CA HIS A 128 -5.72 -3.69 4.94
C HIS A 128 -6.70 -3.66 6.11
N LEU A 129 -7.58 -4.65 6.23
CA LEU A 129 -8.70 -4.57 7.17
C LEU A 129 -8.31 -4.98 8.61
N GLY A 130 -9.22 -4.73 9.55
CA GLY A 130 -9.11 -5.13 10.95
C GLY A 130 -9.16 -6.65 11.16
N LEU A 131 -8.62 -7.12 12.27
CA LEU A 131 -8.63 -8.53 12.67
C LEU A 131 -10.02 -8.98 13.13
N PHE A 132 -10.84 -8.07 13.65
CA PHE A 132 -12.17 -8.40 14.16
C PHE A 132 -13.23 -8.39 13.06
N ASN A 133 -14.12 -9.40 13.07
CA ASN A 133 -15.14 -9.54 12.03
C ASN A 133 -16.09 -8.32 11.94
N GLY A 134 -16.57 -7.84 13.09
CA GLY A 134 -17.45 -6.65 13.13
C GLY A 134 -16.77 -5.39 12.60
N SER A 135 -15.47 -5.22 12.89
CA SER A 135 -14.66 -4.12 12.37
C SER A 135 -14.55 -4.19 10.84
N ARG A 136 -14.26 -5.37 10.29
CA ARG A 136 -14.18 -5.57 8.83
C ARG A 136 -15.49 -5.22 8.11
N ILE A 137 -16.64 -5.60 8.66
CA ILE A 137 -17.94 -5.28 8.06
C ILE A 137 -18.10 -3.77 7.92
N ARG A 138 -17.89 -3.01 9.01
CA ARG A 138 -18.00 -1.55 9.01
C ARG A 138 -16.97 -0.87 8.09
N GLN A 139 -15.75 -1.41 8.04
CA GLN A 139 -14.71 -0.92 7.13
C GLN A 139 -15.07 -1.15 5.66
N VAL A 140 -15.59 -2.33 5.33
CA VAL A 140 -16.05 -2.65 3.96
C VAL A 140 -17.21 -1.74 3.57
N GLU A 141 -18.15 -1.48 4.48
CA GLU A 141 -19.24 -0.52 4.23
C GLU A 141 -18.71 0.88 3.93
N ALA A 142 -17.75 1.38 4.73
CA ALA A 142 -17.11 2.67 4.48
C ALA A 142 -16.43 2.72 3.11
N ILE A 143 -15.70 1.66 2.73
CA ILE A 143 -15.06 1.54 1.41
C ILE A 143 -16.11 1.56 0.28
N ILE A 144 -17.21 0.81 0.42
CA ILE A 144 -18.30 0.78 -0.58
C ILE A 144 -18.90 2.18 -0.75
N GLN A 145 -19.18 2.89 0.34
CA GLN A 145 -19.72 4.25 0.26
C GLN A 145 -18.74 5.21 -0.39
N ARG A 146 -17.45 5.08 -0.10
CA ARG A 146 -16.40 5.86 -0.75
C ARG A 146 -16.35 5.60 -2.25
N ILE A 147 -16.34 4.34 -2.68
CA ILE A 147 -16.34 3.96 -4.10
C ILE A 147 -17.54 4.59 -4.82
N LYS A 148 -18.74 4.48 -4.26
CA LYS A 148 -19.96 5.08 -4.82
C LYS A 148 -19.90 6.60 -4.97
N ARG A 149 -19.14 7.30 -4.13
CA ARG A 149 -18.97 8.76 -4.20
C ARG A 149 -17.91 9.20 -5.20
N LEU A 150 -16.84 8.41 -5.38
CA LEU A 150 -15.61 8.86 -6.03
C LEU A 150 -15.31 8.20 -7.36
N VAL A 151 -15.92 7.05 -7.66
CA VAL A 151 -15.73 6.35 -8.94
C VAL A 151 -16.91 6.70 -9.87
N PRO A 152 -16.66 7.31 -11.05
CA PRO A 152 -17.69 7.66 -12.02
C PRO A 152 -18.47 6.47 -12.59
#